data_AF-A0A1Q7XWZ9-F1
#
_entry.id   AF-A0A1Q7XWZ9-F1
#
_cell.length_a   1.000
_cell.length_b   1.000
_cell.length_c   1.000
_cell.angle_alpha   90.00
_cell.angle_beta   90.00
_cell.angle_gamma   90.00
#
_symmetry.space_group_name_H-M   'P 1'
#
loop_
_entity.id
_entity.type
_entity.pdbx_description
1 polymer ?
#
loop_
_entity_poly.entity_id
_entity_poly.type
_entity_poly.pdbx_seq_one_letter_code
_entity_poly.pdbx_strand_id
1 'polypeptide(L)' 'MRKLEKTQADQCGLTKETRKDLSFVRAAKSGGWQKELPEHLVAQIEDAWPHLMTFLGYKLVTREGPAPAPEFSGLVSSGV' A
#
# COMPACT_ATOMS: atom_id res chain seq x y z
N MET A 1 17.17 0.50 -11.49
CA MET A 1 15.83 0.71 -12.08
C MET A 1 15.83 1.77 -13.19
N ARG A 2 16.09 3.05 -12.93
CA ARG A 2 16.05 4.11 -13.97
C ARG A 2 16.88 3.89 -15.25
N LYS A 3 18.03 3.21 -15.13
CA LYS A 3 18.86 2.84 -16.30
C LYS A 3 18.21 1.75 -17.16
N LEU A 4 17.51 0.80 -16.54
CA LEU A 4 16.81 -0.29 -17.23
C LEU A 4 15.60 0.23 -18.00
N GLU A 5 14.88 1.21 -17.44
CA GLU A 5 13.77 1.86 -18.14
C GLU A 5 14.22 2.53 -19.43
N LYS A 6 15.33 3.26 -19.41
CA LYS A 6 15.85 3.93 -20.61
C LYS A 6 16.25 2.95 -21.72
N THR A 7 16.72 1.76 -21.36
CA THR A 7 17.22 0.76 -22.33
C THR A 7 16.16 -0.25 -22.75
N GLN A 8 15.10 -0.45 -21.96
CA GLN A 8 14.10 -1.50 -22.15
C GLN A 8 12.65 -0.98 -22.14
N ALA A 9 12.43 0.34 -22.22
CA ALA A 9 11.08 0.92 -22.29
C ALA A 9 10.23 0.31 -23.42
N ASP A 10 10.84 0.11 -24.59
CA ASP A 10 10.17 -0.52 -25.74
C ASP A 10 10.06 -2.05 -25.64
N GLN A 11 10.76 -2.66 -24.68
CA GLN A 11 10.75 -4.10 -24.40
C GLN A 11 9.90 -4.46 -23.18
N CYS A 12 9.19 -3.49 -22.58
CA CYS A 12 8.23 -3.74 -21.52
C CYS A 12 6.97 -4.43 -22.11
N GLY A 13 7.11 -5.71 -22.47
CA GLY A 13 6.09 -6.54 -23.09
C GLY A 13 4.99 -7.01 -22.14
N LEU A 14 4.98 -6.53 -20.89
CA LEU A 14 3.99 -6.92 -19.88
C LEU A 14 2.61 -6.31 -20.15
N THR A 15 2.53 -5.17 -20.86
CA THR A 15 1.29 -4.48 -21.18
C THR A 15 1.27 -4.05 -22.65
N LYS A 16 0.34 -4.60 -23.45
CA LYS A 16 0.04 -4.08 -24.80
C LYS A 16 -0.39 -2.61 -24.65
N GLU A 17 0.17 -1.72 -25.49
CA GLU A 17 -0.08 -0.27 -25.47
C GLU A 17 0.42 0.49 -24.23
N THR A 18 1.65 0.18 -23.79
CA THR A 18 2.29 0.92 -22.68
C THR A 18 2.49 2.39 -23.03
N ARG A 19 1.95 3.27 -22.18
CA ARG A 19 2.15 4.73 -22.22
C ARG A 19 3.63 5.09 -22.08
N LYS A 20 4.28 5.40 -23.21
CA LYS A 20 5.72 5.71 -23.28
C LYS A 20 6.09 7.05 -22.61
N ASP A 21 5.11 7.90 -22.38
CA ASP A 21 5.25 9.17 -21.66
C ASP A 21 5.36 9.00 -20.14
N LEU A 22 5.04 7.82 -19.61
CA LEU A 22 5.12 7.53 -18.18
C LEU A 22 6.27 6.57 -17.91
N SER A 23 7.11 6.93 -16.93
CA SER A 23 8.14 6.02 -16.43
C SER A 23 7.50 4.81 -15.76
N PHE A 24 8.06 3.62 -16.01
CA PHE A 24 7.62 2.34 -15.46
C PHE A 24 7.71 2.31 -13.93
N VAL A 25 8.78 2.88 -13.40
CA VAL A 25 9.02 3.18 -12.00
C VAL A 25 8.82 4.68 -11.81
N ARG A 26 7.76 5.07 -11.10
CA ARG A 26 7.51 6.46 -10.71
C ARG A 26 8.46 6.87 -9.57
N ALA A 27 7.95 7.51 -8.51
CA ALA A 27 8.79 7.98 -7.41
C ALA A 27 9.45 6.83 -6.62
N ALA A 28 8.82 5.65 -6.57
CA ALA A 28 9.27 4.48 -5.79
C ALA A 28 9.63 4.84 -4.33
N LYS A 29 8.85 5.74 -3.72
CA LYS A 29 9.03 6.17 -2.33
C LYS A 29 7.98 5.48 -1.45
N SER A 30 8.41 5.03 -0.27
CA SER A 30 7.49 4.59 0.77
C SER A 30 6.65 5.78 1.26
N GLY A 31 5.39 5.50 1.61
CA GLY A 31 4.47 6.52 2.13
C GLY A 31 4.00 7.55 1.11
N GLY A 32 4.25 7.36 -0.19
CA GLY A 32 3.77 8.27 -1.24
C GLY A 32 2.25 8.44 -1.21
N TRP A 33 1.50 7.32 -1.09
CA TRP A 33 0.05 7.37 -1.05
C TRP A 33 -0.50 8.17 0.14
N GLN A 34 0.13 8.12 1.33
CA GLN A 34 -0.29 8.90 2.50
C GLN A 34 -0.08 10.41 2.32
N LYS A 35 0.92 10.81 1.52
CA LYS A 35 1.33 12.22 1.35
C LYS A 35 0.79 12.87 0.09
N GLU A 36 0.58 12.09 -0.95
CA GLU A 36 0.18 12.57 -2.28
C GLU A 36 -1.34 12.51 -2.49
N LEU A 37 -2.05 11.64 -1.74
CA LEU A 37 -3.51 11.59 -1.80
C LEU A 37 -4.13 12.68 -0.92
N PRO A 38 -5.26 13.28 -1.35
CA PRO A 38 -6.10 14.09 -0.48
C PRO A 38 -6.52 13.34 0.78
N GLU A 39 -6.60 14.05 1.90
CA GLU A 39 -6.91 13.50 3.22
C GLU A 39 -8.21 12.68 3.24
N HIS A 40 -9.26 13.15 2.55
CA HIS A 40 -10.54 12.41 2.48
C HIS A 40 -10.44 11.04 1.79
N LEU A 41 -9.48 10.83 0.89
CA LEU A 41 -9.24 9.53 0.26
C LEU A 41 -8.39 8.63 1.15
N VAL A 42 -7.41 9.22 1.85
CA VAL A 42 -6.64 8.51 2.88
C VAL A 42 -7.58 7.99 3.97
N ALA A 43 -8.50 8.83 4.44
CA ALA A 43 -9.52 8.47 5.43
C ALA A 43 -10.39 7.29 4.96
N GLN A 44 -10.84 7.30 3.70
CA GLN A 44 -11.66 6.21 3.13
C GLN A 44 -10.90 4.88 3.07
N ILE A 45 -9.61 4.91 2.72
CA ILE A 45 -8.76 3.72 2.70
C ILE A 45 -8.59 3.18 4.12
N GLU A 46 -8.31 4.06 5.07
CA GLU A 46 -8.13 3.72 6.48
C GLU A 46 -9.40 3.16 7.13
N ASP A 47 -10.57 3.65 6.74
CA ASP A 47 -11.88 3.17 7.22
C ASP A 47 -12.27 1.83 6.61
N ALA A 48 -11.90 1.59 5.35
CA ALA A 48 -12.16 0.31 4.69
C ALA A 48 -11.30 -0.84 5.24
N TRP A 49 -10.05 -0.57 5.64
CA TRP A 49 -9.08 -1.60 6.03
C TRP A 49 -8.33 -1.38 7.36
N PRO A 50 -8.97 -0.88 8.44
CA PRO A 50 -8.27 -0.43 9.64
C PRO A 50 -7.50 -1.57 10.33
N HIS A 51 -8.13 -2.75 10.43
CA HIS A 51 -7.53 -3.92 11.07
C HIS A 51 -6.37 -4.50 10.26
N LEU A 52 -6.54 -4.61 8.94
CA LEU A 52 -5.52 -5.14 8.04
C LEU A 52 -4.28 -4.23 8.02
N MET A 53 -4.50 -2.93 7.93
CA MET A 53 -3.41 -1.94 7.95
C MET A 53 -2.62 -2.00 9.25
N THR A 54 -3.31 -2.11 10.39
CA THR A 54 -2.67 -2.25 11.70
C THR A 54 -1.89 -3.56 11.81
N PHE A 55 -2.46 -4.68 11.37
CA PHE A 55 -1.80 -5.99 11.37
C PHE A 55 -0.51 -5.99 10.53
N LEU A 56 -0.53 -5.30 9.39
CA LEU A 56 0.63 -5.14 8.51
C LEU A 56 1.62 -4.07 9.01
N GLY A 57 1.34 -3.40 10.13
CA GLY A 57 2.22 -2.39 10.73
C GLY A 57 2.14 -1.00 10.10
N TYR A 58 1.11 -0.72 9.29
CA TYR A 58 0.86 0.62 8.78
C TYR A 58 0.26 1.50 9.88
N LYS A 59 0.80 2.72 10.02
CA LYS A 59 0.23 3.75 10.89
C LYS A 59 -0.94 4.41 10.18
N LEU A 60 -2.10 4.45 10.85
CA LEU A 60 -3.26 5.22 10.43
C LEU A 60 -2.99 6.68 10.78
N VAL A 61 -3.03 7.55 9.78
CA VAL A 61 -2.71 8.98 9.90
C VAL A 61 -3.95 9.79 10.27
N THR A 62 -5.13 9.35 9.82
CA THR A 62 -6.41 10.04 10.06
C THR A 62 -7.10 9.57 11.34
N ARG A 63 -6.64 8.48 11.95
CA ARG A 63 -7.19 7.90 13.18
C ARG A 63 -6.12 7.80 14.26
N GLU A 64 -6.16 8.72 15.21
CA GLU A 64 -5.43 8.58 16.47
C GLU A 64 -6.34 7.82 17.46
N GLY A 65 -6.16 6.51 17.58
CA GLY A 65 -7.00 5.64 18.44
C GLY A 65 -6.25 4.39 18.90
N PRO A 66 -6.53 3.89 20.11
CA PRO A 66 -5.52 3.31 21.01
C PRO A 66 -4.95 2.00 20.46
N ALA A 67 -3.67 1.77 20.80
CA ALA A 67 -2.89 0.60 20.44
C ALA A 67 -3.69 -0.70 20.54
N PRO A 68 -3.58 -1.62 19.56
CA PRO A 68 -4.34 -2.85 19.57
C PRO A 68 -3.93 -3.70 20.77
N ALA A 69 -4.85 -3.89 21.72
CA ALA A 69 -4.75 -5.00 22.65
C ALA A 69 -4.78 -6.32 21.85
N PRO A 70 -4.01 -7.35 22.24
CA PRO A 70 -3.88 -8.59 21.48
C PRO A 70 -5.15 -9.45 21.63
N GLU A 71 -6.18 -9.19 20.82
CA GLU A 71 -7.42 -9.99 20.75
C GLU A 71 -7.33 -11.19 19.80
N PHE A 72 -6.13 -11.77 19.62
CA PHE A 72 -5.97 -13.01 18.84
C PHE A 72 -5.54 -14.20 19.70
N SER A 73 -5.88 -14.20 20.99
CA SER A 73 -5.58 -15.31 21.89
C SER A 73 -6.67 -16.40 21.93
N GLY A 74 -7.68 -16.35 21.04
CA GLY A 74 -8.92 -17.12 21.20
C GLY A 74 -9.15 -18.31 20.25
N LEU A 75 -8.35 -18.52 19.19
CA LEU A 75 -8.66 -19.57 18.20
C LEU A 75 -7.57 -20.62 18.01
N VAL A 76 -6.91 -21.02 19.11
CA VAL A 76 -6.08 -22.22 19.18
C VAL A 76 -6.43 -23.07 20.40
N SER A 77 -7.70 -23.44 20.59
CA SER A 77 -8.04 -24.68 21.30
C SER A 77 -9.54 -24.94 21.24
N SER A 78 -9.95 -25.94 20.44
CA SER A 78 -10.68 -27.09 21.00
C SER A 78 -10.80 -28.14 19.91
N GLY A 79 -9.87 -29.09 19.94
CA GLY A 79 -10.21 -30.44 19.52
C GLY A 79 -11.03 -31.09 20.63
N VAL A 80 -12.15 -31.70 20.26
CA VAL A 80 -12.64 -33.02 20.71
C VAL A 80 -13.40 -33.62 19.55
#